data_AF-A0A8H7L6F2-F1
#
_entry.id   AF-A0A8H7L6F2-F1
#
_cell.length_a   1.000
_cell.length_b   1.000
_cell.length_c   1.000
_cell.angle_alpha   90.00
_cell.angle_beta   90.00
_cell.angle_gamma   90.00
#
_symmetry.space_group_name_H-M   'P 1'
#
loop_
_entity.id
_entity.type
_entity.pdbx_description
1 polymer ?
#
loop_
_entity_poly.entity_id
_entity_poly.type
_entity_poly.pdbx_seq_one_letter_code
_entity_poly.pdbx_strand_id
1 'polypeptide(L)'
;MASNETVSVLKGFPIAQIKEEHETLATGEWNPYTKQRSFPDSRTPPSQAFFSRAIDKWKVLISPYTPTHGLNCSPSDPVVLYVRMLIKVFGLRLTGKRQQVEVASSALMNIWLSIWTWLRTIHAHSHASKWPLYNDVDAANCSAGYDLLVDTLFVLFYSNPPTPLSILVGETNGVKKMMAAIWIGEGRDSSATFGFKAASYTATWPHYPPPGPILPQIVDQCQGGVAAARILLSRIKNNLTLAEPDFQSLLTDLRVMEDQLSGEIQPAGPALLRKALISHDIPFIGAMVDVLHLLLRDRVPQQWAEMSDFLQPPFVSISHHVNTTGRAYECAIQLNRGTIIALLANASSTCGSSWDRRFAARSGELLQFIGKFTIYKTFFRILQENISPGMRITSSKFRASKDPNCQQVSWLVNRVDEWAKIWGTERHFALDCGNTQVRGPKCAPSETLKCAAVHSVR
;
A
#
# COMPACT_ATOMS: atom_id res chain seq x y z
N MET A 1 6.09 17.84 32.31
CA MET A 1 7.16 18.03 33.30
C MET A 1 8.37 17.23 32.82
N ALA A 2 9.38 17.89 32.25
CA ALA A 2 10.64 17.22 31.96
C ALA A 2 11.33 16.90 33.29
N SER A 3 11.75 15.65 33.50
CA SER A 3 12.53 15.27 34.67
C SER A 3 13.82 16.09 34.73
N ASN A 4 14.22 16.57 35.92
CA ASN A 4 15.45 17.36 36.13
C ASN A 4 16.71 16.71 35.54
N GLU A 5 16.71 15.39 35.33
CA GLU A 5 17.79 14.64 34.68
C GLU A 5 18.07 15.08 33.22
N THR A 6 17.04 15.45 32.44
CA THR A 6 17.24 15.76 31.01
C THR A 6 18.02 17.07 30.80
N VAL A 7 17.79 18.06 31.67
CA VAL A 7 18.51 19.34 31.65
C VAL A 7 19.99 19.15 32.02
N SER A 8 20.32 18.09 32.77
CA SER A 8 21.71 17.79 33.15
C SER A 8 22.53 17.19 32.00
N VAL A 9 21.93 16.34 31.15
CA VAL A 9 22.65 15.67 30.05
C VAL A 9 23.02 16.65 28.93
N LEU A 10 22.14 17.60 28.61
CA LEU A 10 22.41 18.61 27.58
C LEU A 10 23.59 19.53 27.93
N LYS A 11 23.86 19.75 29.22
CA LYS A 11 25.02 20.53 29.68
C LYS A 11 26.37 19.85 29.39
N GLY A 12 26.37 18.54 29.15
CA GLY A 12 27.58 17.79 28.82
C GLY A 12 28.05 17.97 27.38
N PHE A 13 27.17 18.34 26.46
CA PHE A 13 27.53 18.44 25.04
C PHE A 13 28.43 19.66 24.76
N PRO A 14 29.46 19.52 23.90
CA PRO A 14 30.29 20.65 23.47
C PRO A 14 29.56 21.50 22.41
N ILE A 15 28.48 22.20 22.82
CA ILE A 15 27.54 22.90 21.92
C ILE A 15 28.24 23.87 20.96
N ALA A 16 29.26 24.59 21.42
CA ALA A 16 30.02 25.52 20.56
C ALA A 16 30.71 24.79 19.40
N GLN A 17 31.38 23.67 19.68
CA GLN A 17 32.05 22.84 18.66
C GLN A 17 31.04 22.19 17.73
N ILE A 18 29.88 21.77 18.26
CA ILE A 18 28.79 21.20 17.46
C ILE A 18 28.26 22.23 16.45
N LYS A 19 28.07 23.49 16.86
CA LYS A 19 27.60 24.55 15.96
C LYS A 19 28.63 24.87 14.88
N GLU A 20 29.90 25.03 15.25
CA GLU A 20 30.99 25.28 14.29
C GLU A 20 31.12 24.14 13.27
N GLU A 21 31.05 22.89 13.73
CA GLU A 21 31.11 21.72 12.86
C GLU A 21 29.84 21.56 12.02
N HIS A 22 28.68 21.90 12.55
CA HIS A 22 27.42 21.93 11.81
C HIS A 22 27.52 22.89 10.63
N GLU A 23 27.94 24.14 10.86
CA GLU A 23 28.15 25.12 9.81
C GLU A 23 29.16 24.62 8.78
N THR A 24 30.28 24.03 9.24
CA THR A 24 31.31 23.50 8.34
C THR A 24 30.76 22.40 7.43
N LEU A 25 30.04 21.41 7.99
CA LEU A 25 29.46 20.32 7.20
C LEU A 25 28.30 20.81 6.33
N ALA A 26 27.51 21.78 6.79
CA ALA A 26 26.41 22.37 6.03
C ALA A 26 26.90 23.11 4.77
N THR A 27 28.10 23.71 4.80
CA THR A 27 28.71 24.27 3.57
C THR A 27 29.00 23.19 2.53
N GLY A 28 29.11 21.92 2.91
CA GLY A 28 29.22 20.78 2.00
C GLY A 28 30.62 20.47 1.51
N GLU A 29 30.71 19.52 0.58
CA GLU A 29 31.97 19.14 -0.06
C GLU A 29 32.30 20.07 -1.22
N TRP A 30 33.58 20.36 -1.41
CA TRP A 30 34.04 21.02 -2.62
C TRP A 30 33.86 20.10 -3.83
N ASN A 31 32.97 20.50 -4.74
CA ASN A 31 32.80 19.81 -6.01
C ASN A 31 33.72 20.45 -7.07
N PRO A 32 34.75 19.73 -7.56
CA PRO A 32 35.71 20.29 -8.51
C PRO A 32 35.10 20.62 -9.87
N TYR A 33 33.96 20.00 -10.23
CA TYR A 33 33.30 20.20 -11.51
C TYR A 33 32.43 21.46 -11.53
N THR A 34 31.70 21.72 -10.44
CA THR A 34 30.86 22.91 -10.32
C THR A 34 31.59 24.10 -9.70
N LYS A 35 32.79 23.87 -9.13
CA LYS A 35 33.55 24.86 -8.34
C LYS A 35 32.72 25.50 -7.22
N GLN A 36 31.78 24.73 -6.68
CA GLN A 36 30.91 25.14 -5.58
C GLN A 36 30.98 24.10 -4.48
N ARG A 37 30.79 24.54 -3.23
CA ARG A 37 30.50 23.60 -2.16
C ARG A 37 29.01 23.32 -2.12
N SER A 38 28.65 22.05 -2.07
CA SER A 38 27.27 21.61 -1.95
C SER A 38 27.19 20.48 -0.95
N PHE A 39 26.17 20.53 -0.09
CA PHE A 39 25.87 19.40 0.77
C PHE A 39 25.53 18.18 -0.11
N PRO A 40 26.01 16.97 0.23
CA PRO A 40 25.69 15.76 -0.53
C PRO A 40 24.19 15.60 -0.75
N ASP A 41 23.79 15.32 -1.98
CA ASP A 41 22.41 15.07 -2.35
C ASP A 41 22.16 13.58 -2.61
N SER A 42 20.92 13.21 -2.89
CA SER A 42 20.54 11.82 -3.16
C SER A 42 21.16 11.25 -4.44
N ARG A 43 21.70 12.10 -5.33
CA ARG A 43 22.27 11.68 -6.62
C ARG A 43 23.77 11.41 -6.53
N THR A 44 24.45 12.06 -5.60
CA THR A 44 25.89 11.97 -5.41
C THR A 44 26.22 11.59 -3.96
N PRO A 45 26.54 10.30 -3.69
CA PRO A 45 26.88 9.89 -2.34
C PRO A 45 28.12 10.63 -1.84
N PRO A 46 28.21 10.94 -0.53
CA PRO A 46 29.35 11.66 0.03
C PRO A 46 30.67 10.95 -0.26
N SER A 47 31.74 11.72 -0.44
CA SER A 47 33.10 11.18 -0.57
C SER A 47 33.48 10.35 0.66
N GLN A 48 34.44 9.44 0.49
CA GLN A 48 34.95 8.66 1.61
C GLN A 48 35.55 9.54 2.70
N ALA A 49 36.22 10.64 2.35
CA ALA A 49 36.85 11.54 3.31
C ALA A 49 35.81 12.26 4.18
N PHE A 50 34.73 12.75 3.58
CA PHE A 50 33.64 13.41 4.33
C PHE A 50 32.85 12.43 5.19
N PHE A 51 32.59 11.22 4.67
CA PHE A 51 31.97 10.16 5.47
C PHE A 51 32.85 9.77 6.67
N SER A 52 34.16 9.56 6.47
CA SER A 52 35.09 9.28 7.59
C SER A 52 35.09 10.41 8.61
N ARG A 53 35.13 11.68 8.17
CA ARG A 53 35.01 12.85 9.07
C ARG A 53 33.70 12.81 9.86
N ALA A 54 32.58 12.51 9.22
CA ALA A 54 31.28 12.40 9.90
C ALA A 54 31.27 11.30 10.98
N ILE A 55 31.89 10.15 10.70
CA ILE A 55 32.05 9.07 11.69
C ILE A 55 32.93 9.52 12.87
N ASP A 56 34.07 10.14 12.60
CA ASP A 56 34.98 10.60 13.64
C ASP A 56 34.33 11.65 14.53
N LYS A 57 33.59 12.59 13.92
CA LYS A 57 32.84 13.60 14.67
C LYS A 57 31.70 13.00 15.46
N TRP A 58 31.01 11.98 14.95
CA TRP A 58 30.03 11.23 15.74
C TRP A 58 30.67 10.61 16.98
N LYS A 59 31.83 9.95 16.83
CA LYS A 59 32.54 9.30 17.94
C LYS A 59 33.01 10.29 19.01
N VAL A 60 33.41 11.50 18.62
CA VAL A 60 33.96 12.50 19.55
C VAL A 60 32.87 13.39 20.17
N LEU A 61 31.89 13.83 19.38
CA LEU A 61 30.95 14.87 19.78
C LEU A 61 29.56 14.34 20.18
N ILE A 62 29.18 13.14 19.72
CA ILE A 62 27.83 12.60 19.94
C ILE A 62 27.89 11.37 20.85
N SER A 63 28.60 10.32 20.44
CA SER A 63 28.58 9.02 21.11
C SER A 63 28.87 9.06 22.63
N PRO A 64 29.83 9.85 23.13
CA PRO A 64 30.13 9.89 24.58
C PRO A 64 29.00 10.51 25.42
N TYR A 65 28.12 11.28 24.78
CA TYR A 65 27.04 12.03 25.42
C TYR A 65 25.64 11.48 25.08
N THR A 66 25.57 10.42 24.28
CA THR A 66 24.30 9.77 23.93
C THR A 66 23.69 9.13 25.18
N PRO A 67 22.48 9.53 25.61
CA PRO A 67 21.85 8.95 26.79
C PRO A 67 21.37 7.52 26.52
N THR A 68 21.13 6.75 27.57
CA THR A 68 20.64 5.36 27.47
C THR A 68 19.21 5.27 26.91
N HIS A 69 18.35 6.25 27.21
CA HIS A 69 16.91 6.22 26.93
C HIS A 69 16.42 7.31 25.95
N GLY A 70 17.34 8.01 25.27
CA GLY A 70 17.01 9.15 24.40
C GLY A 70 16.96 10.48 25.15
N LEU A 71 16.82 11.58 24.42
CA LEU A 71 16.73 12.93 24.98
C LEU A 71 15.31 13.47 24.84
N ASN A 72 14.82 14.15 25.87
CA ASN A 72 13.61 14.98 25.77
C ASN A 72 14.03 16.43 25.53
N CYS A 73 14.31 16.75 24.27
CA CYS A 73 14.81 18.07 23.84
C CYS A 73 13.95 18.62 22.70
N SER A 74 14.15 19.89 22.34
CA SER A 74 13.44 20.47 21.20
C SER A 74 13.93 19.83 19.89
N PRO A 75 13.06 19.60 18.89
CA PRO A 75 13.44 19.22 17.53
C PRO A 75 14.41 20.19 16.86
N SER A 76 14.39 21.47 17.27
CA SER A 76 15.29 22.54 16.84
C SER A 76 16.54 22.69 17.70
N ASP A 77 16.78 21.79 18.67
CA ASP A 77 18.02 21.80 19.45
C ASP A 77 19.24 21.63 18.52
N PRO A 78 20.32 22.42 18.69
CA PRO A 78 21.51 22.34 17.83
C PRO A 78 22.12 20.93 17.76
N VAL A 79 22.06 20.15 18.84
CA VAL A 79 22.56 18.77 18.85
C VAL A 79 21.69 17.88 17.97
N VAL A 80 20.36 18.02 18.03
CA VAL A 80 19.42 17.26 17.20
C VAL A 80 19.61 17.58 15.72
N LEU A 81 19.74 18.86 15.37
CA LEU A 81 20.00 19.29 13.99
C LEU A 81 21.31 18.70 13.47
N TYR A 82 22.37 18.73 14.27
CA TYR A 82 23.66 18.14 13.93
C TYR A 82 23.62 16.62 13.77
N VAL A 83 22.96 15.92 14.69
CA VAL A 83 22.73 14.48 14.61
C VAL A 83 21.98 14.10 13.34
N ARG A 84 20.90 14.84 13.00
CA ARG A 84 20.12 14.60 11.78
C ARG A 84 20.99 14.77 10.53
N MET A 85 21.81 15.81 10.49
CA MET A 85 22.74 16.01 9.38
C MET A 85 23.73 14.84 9.25
N LEU A 86 24.34 14.38 10.35
CA LEU A 86 25.25 13.23 10.31
C LEU A 86 24.56 11.93 9.86
N ILE A 87 23.37 11.64 10.39
CA ILE A 87 22.56 10.48 9.98
C ILE A 87 22.23 10.56 8.49
N LYS A 88 21.91 11.75 7.97
CA LYS A 88 21.67 11.95 6.53
C LYS A 88 22.91 11.58 5.72
N VAL A 89 24.11 11.99 6.14
CA VAL A 89 25.37 11.61 5.49
C VAL A 89 25.55 10.09 5.49
N PHE A 90 25.22 9.42 6.60
CA PHE A 90 25.31 7.97 6.70
C PHE A 90 24.33 7.26 5.75
N GLY A 91 23.07 7.70 5.72
CA GLY A 91 22.05 7.17 4.82
C GLY A 91 22.46 7.31 3.36
N LEU A 92 22.89 8.51 2.94
CA LEU A 92 23.37 8.77 1.58
C LEU A 92 24.59 7.91 1.19
N ARG A 93 25.47 7.61 2.14
CA ARG A 93 26.61 6.73 1.87
C ARG A 93 26.17 5.28 1.64
N LEU A 94 25.14 4.84 2.35
CA LEU A 94 24.59 3.48 2.28
C LEU A 94 23.71 3.22 1.05
N THR A 95 23.33 4.26 0.30
CA THR A 95 22.66 4.12 -1.02
C THR A 95 23.66 4.07 -2.19
N GLY A 96 24.97 4.07 -1.91
CA GLY A 96 26.03 4.08 -2.92
C GLY A 96 26.30 2.72 -3.58
N LYS A 97 27.47 2.61 -4.24
CA LYS A 97 27.90 1.33 -4.84
C LYS A 97 28.19 0.30 -3.74
N ARG A 98 27.95 -0.98 -4.02
CA ARG A 98 28.13 -2.09 -3.05
C ARG A 98 29.40 -2.01 -2.19
N GLN A 99 30.57 -1.81 -2.81
CA GLN A 99 31.83 -1.70 -2.08
C GLN A 99 31.84 -0.52 -1.07
N GLN A 100 31.22 0.60 -1.43
CA GLN A 100 31.07 1.76 -0.55
C GLN A 100 30.13 1.44 0.62
N VAL A 101 29.04 0.72 0.34
CA VAL A 101 28.07 0.28 1.36
C VAL A 101 28.71 -0.68 2.35
N GLU A 102 29.55 -1.63 1.90
CA GLU A 102 30.26 -2.57 2.78
C GLU A 102 31.25 -1.86 3.72
N VAL A 103 32.04 -0.92 3.18
CA VAL A 103 32.96 -0.09 3.97
C VAL A 103 32.19 0.78 4.97
N ALA A 104 31.12 1.44 4.52
CA ALA A 104 30.30 2.29 5.38
C ALA A 104 29.59 1.51 6.47
N SER A 105 29.05 0.33 6.12
CA SER A 105 28.40 -0.58 7.06
C SER A 105 29.35 -0.97 8.19
N SER A 106 30.58 -1.36 7.85
CA SER A 106 31.60 -1.77 8.83
C SER A 106 31.97 -0.63 9.78
N ALA A 107 32.08 0.61 9.27
CA ALA A 107 32.38 1.77 10.10
C ALA A 107 31.24 2.12 11.07
N LEU A 108 29.99 2.01 10.60
CA LEU A 108 28.79 2.37 11.36
C LEU A 108 28.43 1.35 12.45
N MET A 109 28.79 0.08 12.30
CA MET A 109 28.53 -0.95 13.33
C MET A 109 29.02 -0.53 14.72
N ASN A 110 30.21 0.08 14.79
CA ASN A 110 30.83 0.47 16.05
C ASN A 110 30.10 1.62 16.78
N ILE A 111 29.25 2.36 16.07
CA ILE A 111 28.48 3.48 16.63
C ILE A 111 26.97 3.25 16.52
N TRP A 112 26.53 2.06 16.09
CA TRP A 112 25.14 1.75 15.80
C TRP A 112 24.22 1.96 17.01
N LEU A 113 24.60 1.50 18.20
CA LEU A 113 23.78 1.68 19.41
C LEU A 113 23.53 3.15 19.74
N SER A 114 24.51 4.01 19.47
CA SER A 114 24.37 5.46 19.61
C SER A 114 23.41 6.00 18.55
N ILE A 115 23.56 5.61 17.28
CA ILE A 115 22.66 6.01 16.18
C ILE A 115 21.22 5.60 16.50
N TRP A 116 21.02 4.35 16.92
CA TRP A 116 19.71 3.82 17.28
C TRP A 116 19.01 4.66 18.36
N THR A 117 19.75 5.08 19.39
CA THR A 117 19.17 5.92 20.45
C THR A 117 18.73 7.29 19.96
N TRP A 118 19.47 7.87 19.02
CA TRP A 118 19.06 9.11 18.36
C TRP A 118 17.87 8.94 17.41
N LEU A 119 17.79 7.83 16.68
CA LEU A 119 16.60 7.50 15.87
C LEU A 119 15.36 7.37 16.76
N ARG A 120 15.47 6.76 17.95
CA ARG A 120 14.38 6.72 18.93
C ARG A 120 13.97 8.11 19.42
N THR A 121 14.94 9.01 19.62
CA THR A 121 14.70 10.40 20.02
C THR A 121 13.95 11.16 18.92
N ILE A 122 14.40 11.04 17.66
CA ILE A 122 13.73 11.64 16.50
C ILE A 122 12.30 11.11 16.34
N HIS A 123 12.10 9.80 16.51
CA HIS A 123 10.76 9.20 16.51
C HIS A 123 9.87 9.80 17.61
N ALA A 124 10.37 9.96 18.82
CA ALA A 124 9.61 10.58 19.91
C ALA A 124 9.20 12.03 19.57
N HIS A 125 10.08 12.82 18.95
CA HIS A 125 9.76 14.17 18.48
C HIS A 125 8.62 14.19 17.46
N SER A 126 8.59 13.25 16.50
CA SER A 126 7.50 13.16 15.52
C SER A 126 6.13 12.84 16.12
N HIS A 127 6.07 12.21 17.31
CA HIS A 127 4.81 12.01 18.03
C HIS A 127 4.41 13.23 18.86
N ALA A 128 5.40 13.99 19.33
CA ALA A 128 5.18 15.22 20.09
C ALA A 128 4.67 16.39 19.23
N SER A 129 4.93 16.39 17.91
CA SER A 129 4.48 17.48 17.02
C SER A 129 2.96 17.62 16.91
N LYS A 130 2.18 16.63 17.36
CA LYS A 130 0.71 16.73 17.45
C LYS A 130 0.22 17.66 18.57
N TRP A 131 1.14 18.27 19.33
CA TRP A 131 0.82 19.19 20.41
C TRP A 131 0.67 20.62 19.87
N PRO A 132 -0.44 21.32 20.19
CA PRO A 132 -0.77 22.65 19.65
C PRO A 132 0.17 23.78 20.08
N LEU A 133 1.28 23.46 20.75
CA LEU A 133 2.25 24.41 21.32
C LEU A 133 3.52 24.55 20.47
N TYR A 134 3.65 23.80 19.37
CA TYR A 134 4.83 23.90 18.51
C TYR A 134 4.73 25.08 17.55
N ASN A 135 5.83 25.81 17.42
CA ASN A 135 5.98 26.82 16.37
C ASN A 135 6.21 26.15 15.00
N ASP A 136 6.04 26.91 13.92
CA ASP A 136 6.17 26.40 12.54
C ASP A 136 7.57 25.81 12.26
N VAL A 137 8.62 26.34 12.90
CA VAL A 137 10.01 25.89 12.72
C VAL A 137 10.23 24.50 13.30
N ASP A 138 9.71 24.24 14.50
CA ASP A 138 9.77 22.92 15.13
C ASP A 138 8.92 21.91 14.36
N ALA A 139 7.76 22.31 13.84
CA ALA A 139 6.91 21.45 13.01
C ALA A 139 7.64 21.01 11.73
N ALA A 140 8.26 21.95 11.02
CA ALA A 140 9.08 21.65 9.84
C ALA A 140 10.27 20.73 10.19
N ASN A 141 10.91 20.96 11.33
CA ASN A 141 12.00 20.12 11.82
C ASN A 141 11.54 18.72 12.20
N CYS A 142 10.36 18.56 12.79
CA CYS A 142 9.75 17.26 13.07
C CYS A 142 9.49 16.49 11.78
N SER A 143 8.89 17.14 10.77
CA SER A 143 8.63 16.51 9.48
C SER A 143 9.92 16.04 8.81
N ALA A 144 10.93 16.91 8.70
CA ALA A 144 12.20 16.53 8.09
C ALA A 144 13.00 15.52 8.96
N GLY A 145 12.73 15.44 10.27
CA GLY A 145 13.28 14.41 11.15
C GLY A 145 12.60 13.06 10.93
N TYR A 146 11.28 13.04 10.79
CA TYR A 146 10.49 11.86 10.45
C TYR A 146 10.92 11.26 9.11
N ASP A 147 11.09 12.10 8.08
CA ASP A 147 11.53 11.67 6.76
C ASP A 147 12.88 10.95 6.82
N LEU A 148 13.84 11.60 7.49
CA LEU A 148 15.17 11.04 7.70
C LEU A 148 15.10 9.71 8.47
N LEU A 149 14.28 9.63 9.51
CA LEU A 149 14.07 8.42 10.30
C LEU A 149 13.57 7.28 9.42
N VAL A 150 12.54 7.54 8.61
CA VAL A 150 11.92 6.50 7.78
C VAL A 150 12.92 5.96 6.75
N ASP A 151 13.58 6.86 6.02
CA ASP A 151 14.58 6.53 5.01
C ASP A 151 15.79 5.82 5.60
N THR A 152 16.28 6.30 6.75
CA THR A 152 17.45 5.72 7.42
C THR A 152 17.16 4.30 7.89
N LEU A 153 16.00 4.07 8.52
CA LEU A 153 15.59 2.73 8.93
C LEU A 153 15.40 1.81 7.72
N PHE A 154 14.83 2.31 6.63
CA PHE A 154 14.72 1.54 5.39
C PHE A 154 16.10 1.10 4.89
N VAL A 155 17.01 2.05 4.67
CA VAL A 155 18.34 1.77 4.11
C VAL A 155 19.19 0.88 5.01
N LEU A 156 19.15 1.09 6.32
CA LEU A 156 19.93 0.30 7.28
C LEU A 156 19.39 -1.12 7.42
N PHE A 157 18.07 -1.29 7.39
CA PHE A 157 17.43 -2.58 7.58
C PHE A 157 17.41 -3.41 6.29
N TYR A 158 17.16 -2.77 5.15
CA TYR A 158 17.01 -3.40 3.85
C TYR A 158 18.27 -3.23 2.97
N SER A 159 19.32 -4.02 3.25
CA SER A 159 20.47 -4.18 2.34
C SER A 159 20.42 -5.50 1.57
N ASN A 160 20.61 -5.44 0.24
CA ASN A 160 20.73 -6.63 -0.61
C ASN A 160 22.05 -6.67 -1.41
N PRO A 161 22.95 -7.64 -1.15
CA PRO A 161 22.83 -8.65 -0.09
C PRO A 161 22.91 -8.03 1.33
N PRO A 162 22.50 -8.78 2.36
CA PRO A 162 22.61 -8.31 3.74
C PRO A 162 24.05 -7.93 4.10
N THR A 163 24.24 -6.73 4.64
CA THR A 163 25.51 -6.30 5.23
C THR A 163 25.56 -6.67 6.72
N PRO A 164 26.75 -6.76 7.33
CA PRO A 164 26.89 -6.97 8.77
C PRO A 164 26.10 -5.95 9.62
N LEU A 165 26.04 -4.69 9.16
CA LEU A 165 25.23 -3.66 9.79
C LEU A 165 23.73 -3.96 9.68
N SER A 166 23.23 -4.36 8.50
CA SER A 166 21.80 -4.67 8.34
C SER A 166 21.33 -5.86 9.17
N ILE A 167 22.21 -6.86 9.35
CA ILE A 167 21.95 -8.00 10.25
C ILE A 167 21.86 -7.49 11.70
N LEU A 168 22.85 -6.72 12.15
CA LEU A 168 22.86 -6.13 13.50
C LEU A 168 21.62 -5.26 13.75
N VAL A 169 21.24 -4.42 12.78
CA VAL A 169 20.03 -3.58 12.83
C VAL A 169 18.78 -4.45 12.96
N GLY A 170 18.68 -5.53 12.18
CA GLY A 170 17.57 -6.48 12.20
C GLY A 170 17.44 -7.28 13.50
N GLU A 171 18.56 -7.51 14.20
CA GLU A 171 18.63 -8.19 15.50
C GLU A 171 18.47 -7.23 16.69
N THR A 172 18.68 -5.93 16.48
CA THR A 172 18.59 -4.93 17.56
C THR A 172 17.17 -4.83 18.08
N ASN A 173 17.01 -5.07 19.39
CA ASN A 173 15.71 -5.02 20.06
C ASN A 173 15.04 -3.65 19.86
N GLY A 174 13.79 -3.68 19.42
CA GLY A 174 12.97 -2.49 19.22
C GLY A 174 12.97 -1.93 17.80
N VAL A 175 13.93 -2.26 16.93
CA VAL A 175 13.98 -1.72 15.55
C VAL A 175 12.75 -2.13 14.74
N LYS A 176 12.51 -3.44 14.59
CA LYS A 176 11.32 -3.97 13.90
C LYS A 176 10.03 -3.45 14.53
N LYS A 177 10.02 -3.33 15.87
CA LYS A 177 8.86 -2.82 16.60
C LYS A 177 8.57 -1.35 16.25
N MET A 178 9.60 -0.52 16.17
CA MET A 178 9.49 0.88 15.76
C MET A 178 9.02 0.99 14.32
N MET A 179 9.62 0.25 13.38
CA MET A 179 9.19 0.26 11.98
C MET A 179 7.72 -0.12 11.81
N ALA A 180 7.26 -1.16 12.52
CA ALA A 180 5.85 -1.54 12.55
C ALA A 180 4.97 -0.45 13.19
N ALA A 181 5.41 0.17 14.29
CA ALA A 181 4.67 1.24 14.96
C ALA A 181 4.52 2.49 14.08
N ILE A 182 5.55 2.84 13.31
CA ILE A 182 5.52 3.93 12.32
C ILE A 182 4.46 3.61 11.25
N TRP A 183 4.53 2.42 10.63
CA TRP A 183 3.57 1.98 9.61
C TRP A 183 2.12 1.99 10.11
N ILE A 184 1.90 1.50 11.34
CA ILE A 184 0.59 1.50 12.01
C ILE A 184 0.12 2.93 12.30
N GLY A 185 1.04 3.78 12.78
CA GLY A 185 0.79 5.18 13.12
C GLY A 185 0.28 5.98 11.93
N GLU A 186 0.96 5.87 10.78
CA GLU A 186 0.52 6.48 9.52
C GLU A 186 -0.89 6.00 9.11
N GLY A 187 -1.18 4.70 9.23
CA GLY A 187 -2.50 4.17 8.84
C GLY A 187 -3.65 4.55 9.76
N ARG A 188 -3.35 4.96 11.00
CA ARG A 188 -4.32 5.53 11.94
C ARG A 188 -4.48 7.05 11.75
N ASP A 189 -3.56 7.70 11.06
CA ASP A 189 -3.59 9.13 10.83
C ASP A 189 -4.36 9.46 9.54
N SER A 190 -5.64 9.79 9.69
CA SER A 190 -6.48 10.20 8.56
C SER A 190 -6.05 11.52 7.92
N SER A 191 -5.28 12.34 8.63
CA SER A 191 -4.73 13.59 8.08
C SER A 191 -3.44 13.38 7.29
N ALA A 192 -2.85 12.19 7.36
CA ALA A 192 -1.57 11.86 6.76
C ALA A 192 -0.49 12.91 7.09
N THR A 193 -0.35 13.27 8.37
CA THR A 193 0.54 14.36 8.84
C THR A 193 1.95 14.27 8.25
N PHE A 194 2.47 13.04 8.10
CA PHE A 194 3.78 12.76 7.52
C PHE A 194 3.72 11.90 6.23
N GLY A 195 2.54 11.81 5.61
CA GLY A 195 2.28 10.93 4.47
C GLY A 195 2.26 9.44 4.83
N PHE A 196 2.56 8.60 3.84
CA PHE A 196 2.49 7.13 3.92
C PHE A 196 3.84 6.44 3.66
N LYS A 197 4.95 7.12 3.99
CA LYS A 197 6.32 6.76 3.62
C LYS A 197 6.75 5.38 4.13
N ALA A 198 6.19 4.93 5.25
CA ALA A 198 6.47 3.61 5.80
C ALA A 198 5.94 2.45 4.94
N ALA A 199 5.13 2.70 3.89
CA ALA A 199 4.70 1.66 2.95
C ALA A 199 5.89 0.84 2.39
N SER A 200 7.03 1.50 2.20
CA SER A 200 8.30 0.88 1.79
C SER A 200 8.74 -0.27 2.70
N TYR A 201 8.36 -0.27 3.99
CA TYR A 201 8.69 -1.34 4.93
C TYR A 201 7.97 -2.65 4.67
N THR A 202 6.87 -2.61 3.94
CA THR A 202 6.10 -3.80 3.57
C THR A 202 6.32 -4.19 2.10
N ALA A 203 7.07 -3.40 1.34
CA ALA A 203 7.37 -3.67 -0.05
C ALA A 203 8.01 -5.04 -0.24
N THR A 204 7.47 -5.80 -1.19
CA THR A 204 8.07 -7.04 -1.67
C THR A 204 9.05 -6.68 -2.78
N TRP A 205 10.31 -7.05 -2.58
CA TRP A 205 11.38 -6.78 -3.53
C TRP A 205 11.82 -8.13 -4.12
N PRO A 206 12.23 -8.19 -5.40
CA PRO A 206 12.60 -9.45 -6.07
C PRO A 206 13.63 -10.30 -5.33
N HIS A 207 14.39 -9.69 -4.41
CA HIS A 207 15.48 -10.32 -3.67
C HIS A 207 15.18 -10.55 -2.18
N TYR A 208 14.04 -10.08 -1.68
CA TYR A 208 13.58 -10.42 -0.33
C TYR A 208 12.44 -11.42 -0.45
N PRO A 209 12.57 -12.64 0.11
CA PRO A 209 11.49 -13.60 0.09
C PRO A 209 10.30 -12.96 0.78
N PRO A 210 9.14 -12.87 0.12
CA PRO A 210 7.98 -12.33 0.79
C PRO A 210 7.45 -13.37 1.80
N PRO A 211 6.80 -12.93 2.89
CA PRO A 211 6.36 -11.58 3.20
C PRO A 211 7.53 -10.65 3.58
N GLY A 212 7.39 -9.35 3.34
CA GLY A 212 8.35 -8.38 3.87
C GLY A 212 8.58 -8.61 5.38
N PRO A 213 9.83 -8.52 5.87
CA PRO A 213 10.24 -8.94 7.22
C PRO A 213 9.57 -8.16 8.37
N ILE A 214 8.91 -7.04 8.07
CA ILE A 214 8.19 -6.21 9.05
C ILE A 214 6.71 -6.62 9.17
N LEU A 215 6.13 -7.29 8.18
CA LEU A 215 4.71 -7.63 8.17
C LEU A 215 4.27 -8.51 9.36
N PRO A 216 5.03 -9.54 9.80
CA PRO A 216 4.70 -10.28 11.01
C PRO A 216 4.65 -9.39 12.26
N GLN A 217 5.55 -8.42 12.38
CA GLN A 217 5.61 -7.51 13.51
C GLN A 217 4.45 -6.50 13.51
N ILE A 218 3.96 -6.10 12.34
CA ILE A 218 2.74 -5.28 12.19
C ILE A 218 1.53 -6.07 12.68
N VAL A 219 1.36 -7.31 12.24
CA VAL A 219 0.24 -8.17 12.63
C VAL A 219 0.23 -8.41 14.16
N ASP A 220 1.40 -8.68 14.74
CA ASP A 220 1.58 -8.84 16.18
C ASP A 220 1.16 -7.59 16.97
N GLN A 221 1.65 -6.40 16.58
CA GLN A 221 1.30 -5.15 17.26
C GLN A 221 -0.15 -4.71 17.06
N CYS A 222 -0.76 -5.11 15.95
CA CYS A 222 -2.20 -4.92 15.72
C CYS A 222 -3.06 -5.90 16.53
N GLN A 223 -2.45 -6.85 17.26
CA GLN A 223 -3.15 -7.92 17.97
C GLN A 223 -3.95 -8.83 17.02
N GLY A 224 -3.45 -9.04 15.81
CA GLY A 224 -4.02 -9.96 14.83
C GLY A 224 -4.23 -9.38 13.44
N GLY A 225 -4.51 -10.27 12.48
CA GLY A 225 -4.61 -9.93 11.06
C GLY A 225 -5.78 -9.00 10.72
N VAL A 226 -6.88 -9.06 11.46
CA VAL A 226 -8.10 -8.25 11.18
C VAL A 226 -7.84 -6.77 11.40
N ALA A 227 -7.22 -6.41 12.52
CA ALA A 227 -6.85 -5.04 12.81
C ALA A 227 -5.77 -4.53 11.84
N ALA A 228 -4.79 -5.37 11.48
CA ALA A 228 -3.78 -5.05 10.48
C ALA A 228 -4.40 -4.80 9.09
N ALA A 229 -5.32 -5.65 8.63
CA ALA A 229 -6.06 -5.48 7.38
C ALA A 229 -6.86 -4.17 7.37
N ARG A 230 -7.52 -3.83 8.48
CA ARG A 230 -8.26 -2.56 8.61
C ARG A 230 -7.33 -1.35 8.51
N ILE A 231 -6.16 -1.42 9.13
CA ILE A 231 -5.14 -0.36 9.03
C ILE A 231 -4.62 -0.25 7.60
N LEU A 232 -4.33 -1.37 6.92
CA LEU A 232 -3.92 -1.38 5.51
C LEU A 232 -4.97 -0.71 4.60
N LEU A 233 -6.25 -1.07 4.76
CA LEU A 233 -7.35 -0.46 4.01
C LEU A 233 -7.49 1.04 4.33
N SER A 234 -7.31 1.42 5.60
CA SER A 234 -7.30 2.82 6.04
C SER A 234 -6.18 3.62 5.36
N ARG A 235 -4.95 3.08 5.31
CA ARG A 235 -3.82 3.71 4.59
C ARG A 235 -4.15 3.97 3.13
N ILE A 236 -4.62 2.96 2.41
CA ILE A 236 -4.97 3.06 0.98
C ILE A 236 -6.05 4.12 0.77
N LYS A 237 -7.13 4.08 1.57
CA LYS A 237 -8.23 5.03 1.46
C LYS A 237 -7.76 6.46 1.77
N ASN A 238 -7.05 6.67 2.87
CA ASN A 238 -6.61 7.99 3.29
C ASN A 238 -5.64 8.60 2.26
N ASN A 239 -4.74 7.80 1.69
CA ASN A 239 -3.85 8.23 0.60
C ASN A 239 -4.64 8.69 -0.63
N LEU A 240 -5.64 7.92 -1.05
CA LEU A 240 -6.50 8.28 -2.18
C LEU A 240 -7.36 9.54 -1.94
N THR A 241 -7.60 9.91 -0.69
CA THR A 241 -8.34 11.13 -0.33
C THR A 241 -7.46 12.37 -0.19
N LEU A 242 -6.13 12.25 -0.30
CA LEU A 242 -5.24 13.41 -0.32
C LEU A 242 -5.45 14.22 -1.60
N ALA A 243 -5.21 15.54 -1.50
CA ALA A 243 -5.19 16.41 -2.67
C ALA A 243 -4.13 15.95 -3.69
N GLU A 244 -2.98 15.48 -3.18
CA GLU A 244 -1.90 14.87 -3.95
C GLU A 244 -1.59 13.48 -3.37
N PRO A 245 -2.17 12.40 -3.93
CA PRO A 245 -1.88 11.04 -3.49
C PRO A 245 -0.41 10.68 -3.67
N ASP A 246 0.19 10.03 -2.67
CA ASP A 246 1.49 9.38 -2.81
C ASP A 246 1.29 8.04 -3.51
N PHE A 247 1.38 8.08 -4.84
CA PHE A 247 1.21 6.93 -5.71
C PHE A 247 2.23 5.81 -5.41
N GLN A 248 3.48 6.12 -5.06
CA GLN A 248 4.46 5.08 -4.79
C GLN A 248 4.09 4.28 -3.54
N SER A 249 3.69 4.98 -2.46
CA SER A 249 3.22 4.34 -1.23
C SER A 249 1.91 3.59 -1.44
N LEU A 250 0.97 4.17 -2.21
CA LEU A 250 -0.30 3.54 -2.57
C LEU A 250 -0.10 2.23 -3.31
N LEU A 251 0.74 2.20 -4.35
CA LEU A 251 1.03 1.00 -5.13
C LEU A 251 1.66 -0.08 -4.25
N THR A 252 2.52 0.32 -3.33
CA THR A 252 3.17 -0.61 -2.40
C THR A 252 2.14 -1.27 -1.46
N ASP A 253 1.25 -0.49 -0.84
CA ASP A 253 0.20 -1.01 0.03
C ASP A 253 -0.80 -1.90 -0.74
N LEU A 254 -1.12 -1.54 -1.99
CA LEU A 254 -1.96 -2.35 -2.89
C LEU A 254 -1.30 -3.69 -3.26
N ARG A 255 0.00 -3.69 -3.57
CA ARG A 255 0.75 -4.91 -3.87
C ARG A 255 0.85 -5.84 -2.67
N VAL A 256 1.04 -5.30 -1.46
CA VAL A 256 1.01 -6.11 -0.23
C VAL A 256 -0.29 -6.88 -0.12
N MET A 257 -1.42 -6.25 -0.45
CA MET A 257 -2.72 -6.91 -0.43
C MET A 257 -2.84 -7.99 -1.51
N GLU A 258 -2.46 -7.69 -2.74
CA GLU A 258 -2.43 -8.65 -3.85
C GLU A 258 -1.57 -9.87 -3.50
N ASP A 259 -0.37 -9.63 -2.98
CA ASP A 259 0.60 -10.66 -2.55
C ASP A 259 0.03 -11.57 -1.44
N GLN A 260 -0.72 -11.01 -0.48
CA GLN A 260 -1.37 -11.81 0.56
C GLN A 260 -2.50 -12.68 0.00
N LEU A 261 -3.16 -12.26 -1.08
CA LEU A 261 -4.29 -12.98 -1.67
C LEU A 261 -3.86 -14.00 -2.72
N SER A 262 -2.96 -13.65 -3.64
CA SER A 262 -2.51 -14.51 -4.73
C SER A 262 -1.98 -15.86 -4.22
N GLY A 263 -1.31 -15.87 -3.06
CA GLY A 263 -0.75 -17.08 -2.47
C GLY A 263 0.39 -17.69 -3.29
N GLU A 264 0.84 -17.01 -4.35
CA GLU A 264 2.01 -17.37 -5.16
C GLU A 264 3.31 -17.26 -4.34
N ILE A 265 3.25 -16.43 -3.30
CA ILE A 265 4.29 -16.28 -2.30
C ILE A 265 4.07 -17.36 -1.24
N GLN A 266 5.11 -18.17 -1.04
CA GLN A 266 5.17 -19.28 -0.08
C GLN A 266 4.53 -18.95 1.29
N PRO A 267 3.98 -19.95 2.00
CA PRO A 267 3.16 -19.79 3.20
C PRO A 267 3.88 -19.23 4.44
N ALA A 268 5.12 -18.75 4.31
CA ALA A 268 5.83 -18.01 5.36
C ALA A 268 5.28 -16.58 5.57
N GLY A 269 4.29 -16.16 4.77
CA GLY A 269 3.40 -15.02 5.04
C GLY A 269 2.81 -15.07 6.45
N PRO A 270 2.52 -13.95 7.14
CA PRO A 270 1.68 -14.02 8.32
C PRO A 270 0.30 -14.52 7.87
N ALA A 271 0.09 -15.84 7.96
CA ALA A 271 -1.13 -16.52 7.58
C ALA A 271 -2.38 -15.87 8.18
N LEU A 272 -2.20 -15.17 9.31
CA LEU A 272 -3.21 -14.35 9.98
C LEU A 272 -3.71 -13.17 9.14
N LEU A 273 -2.85 -12.44 8.41
CA LEU A 273 -3.30 -11.32 7.58
C LEU A 273 -4.06 -11.83 6.35
N ARG A 274 -3.51 -12.82 5.64
CA ARG A 274 -4.22 -13.50 4.54
C ARG A 274 -5.58 -14.04 5.00
N LYS A 275 -5.61 -14.78 6.12
CA LYS A 275 -6.85 -15.32 6.70
C LYS A 275 -7.81 -14.20 7.06
N ALA A 276 -7.33 -13.08 7.59
CA ALA A 276 -8.17 -11.93 7.92
C ALA A 276 -8.81 -11.31 6.68
N LEU A 277 -8.03 -11.10 5.61
CA LEU A 277 -8.52 -10.58 4.34
C LEU A 277 -9.58 -11.51 3.72
N ILE A 278 -9.30 -12.82 3.68
CA ILE A 278 -10.23 -13.82 3.13
C ILE A 278 -11.52 -13.94 3.98
N SER A 279 -11.42 -13.86 5.31
CA SER A 279 -12.57 -14.04 6.21
C SER A 279 -13.50 -12.84 6.31
N HIS A 280 -13.07 -11.65 5.90
CA HIS A 280 -13.87 -10.41 5.97
C HIS A 280 -14.40 -10.01 4.60
N ASP A 281 -15.12 -10.92 3.98
CA ASP A 281 -15.48 -10.89 2.58
C ASP A 281 -16.26 -9.67 2.10
N ILE A 282 -17.42 -9.44 2.70
CA ILE A 282 -18.31 -8.36 2.28
C ILE A 282 -17.69 -6.98 2.57
N PRO A 283 -17.14 -6.69 3.77
CA PRO A 283 -16.46 -5.42 4.03
C PRO A 283 -15.24 -5.20 3.14
N PHE A 284 -14.48 -6.26 2.84
CA PHE A 284 -13.32 -6.17 1.97
C PHE A 284 -13.68 -5.78 0.54
N ILE A 285 -14.68 -6.45 -0.05
CA ILE A 285 -15.17 -6.12 -1.40
C ILE A 285 -15.69 -4.68 -1.44
N GLY A 286 -16.46 -4.26 -0.44
CA GLY A 286 -16.91 -2.86 -0.33
C GLY A 286 -15.74 -1.89 -0.35
N ALA A 287 -14.70 -2.14 0.45
CA ALA A 287 -13.52 -1.30 0.48
C ALA A 287 -12.75 -1.29 -0.85
N MET A 288 -12.66 -2.42 -1.57
CA MET A 288 -12.02 -2.46 -2.89
C MET A 288 -12.81 -1.72 -3.95
N VAL A 289 -14.15 -1.76 -3.89
CA VAL A 289 -14.99 -0.95 -4.78
C VAL A 289 -14.81 0.54 -4.48
N ASP A 290 -14.72 0.93 -3.20
CA ASP A 290 -14.43 2.32 -2.82
C ASP A 290 -13.07 2.78 -3.34
N VAL A 291 -12.04 1.93 -3.24
CA VAL A 291 -10.70 2.20 -3.80
C VAL A 291 -10.76 2.39 -5.31
N LEU A 292 -11.44 1.49 -6.04
CA LEU A 292 -11.62 1.61 -7.48
C LEU A 292 -12.39 2.87 -7.86
N HIS A 293 -13.44 3.21 -7.10
CA HIS A 293 -14.18 4.44 -7.29
C HIS A 293 -13.26 5.68 -7.17
N LEU A 294 -12.44 5.74 -6.13
CA LEU A 294 -11.50 6.85 -5.91
C LEU A 294 -10.40 6.91 -6.97
N LEU A 295 -9.88 5.76 -7.41
CA LEU A 295 -8.87 5.70 -8.48
C LEU A 295 -9.42 6.19 -9.83
N LEU A 296 -10.66 5.84 -10.14
CA LEU A 296 -11.31 6.15 -11.42
C LEU A 296 -12.00 7.53 -11.44
N ARG A 297 -12.17 8.16 -10.27
CA ARG A 297 -12.86 9.45 -10.13
C ARG A 297 -11.97 10.62 -10.59
N ASP A 298 -12.56 11.51 -11.39
CA ASP A 298 -11.99 12.81 -11.78
C ASP A 298 -10.62 12.75 -12.51
N ARG A 299 -10.27 11.61 -13.15
CA ARG A 299 -9.00 11.43 -13.87
C ARG A 299 -9.07 11.79 -15.37
N VAL A 300 -8.09 12.55 -15.84
CA VAL A 300 -7.93 12.97 -17.24
C VAL A 300 -7.34 11.80 -18.06
N PRO A 301 -7.78 11.57 -19.33
CA PRO A 301 -7.28 10.53 -20.23
C PRO A 301 -5.76 10.34 -20.32
N GLN A 302 -4.97 11.38 -20.07
CA GLN A 302 -3.50 11.33 -20.17
C GLN A 302 -2.81 10.55 -19.03
N GLN A 303 -3.47 10.36 -17.87
CA GLN A 303 -2.89 9.66 -16.71
C GLN A 303 -3.19 8.15 -16.69
N TRP A 304 -3.93 7.62 -17.67
CA TRP A 304 -4.47 6.25 -17.60
C TRP A 304 -3.43 5.15 -17.80
N ALA A 305 -2.38 5.42 -18.59
CA ALA A 305 -1.29 4.45 -18.76
C ALA A 305 -0.59 4.15 -17.43
N GLU A 306 -0.37 5.18 -16.61
CA GLU A 306 0.20 5.05 -15.26
C GLU A 306 -0.81 4.40 -14.30
N MET A 307 -2.11 4.66 -14.46
CA MET A 307 -3.17 4.09 -13.61
C MET A 307 -3.37 2.58 -13.75
N SER A 308 -2.96 1.97 -14.86
CA SER A 308 -3.11 0.52 -15.05
C SER A 308 -2.49 -0.28 -13.89
N ASP A 309 -1.30 0.11 -13.44
CA ASP A 309 -0.59 -0.57 -12.38
C ASP A 309 -1.30 -0.44 -11.02
N PHE A 310 -2.11 0.60 -10.83
CA PHE A 310 -2.89 0.84 -9.60
C PHE A 310 -4.25 0.15 -9.62
N LEU A 311 -4.82 -0.04 -10.81
CA LEU A 311 -6.11 -0.69 -10.96
C LEU A 311 -5.99 -2.22 -10.86
N GLN A 312 -4.87 -2.79 -11.31
CA GLN A 312 -4.68 -4.24 -11.28
C GLN A 312 -4.86 -4.86 -9.87
N PRO A 313 -4.20 -4.38 -8.80
CA PRO A 313 -4.26 -5.05 -7.50
C PRO A 313 -5.68 -5.12 -6.90
N PRO A 314 -6.53 -4.07 -6.91
CA PRO A 314 -7.91 -4.18 -6.47
C PRO A 314 -8.75 -5.18 -7.28
N PHE A 315 -8.59 -5.24 -8.61
CA PHE A 315 -9.31 -6.22 -9.44
C PHE A 315 -8.88 -7.65 -9.14
N VAL A 316 -7.57 -7.90 -9.05
CA VAL A 316 -7.03 -9.21 -8.67
C VAL A 316 -7.54 -9.61 -7.30
N SER A 317 -7.56 -8.67 -6.35
CA SER A 317 -8.06 -8.88 -5.00
C SER A 317 -9.54 -9.26 -4.98
N ILE A 318 -10.41 -8.52 -5.68
CA ILE A 318 -11.83 -8.85 -5.80
C ILE A 318 -12.01 -10.22 -6.47
N SER A 319 -11.33 -10.47 -7.59
CA SER A 319 -11.40 -11.74 -8.33
C SER A 319 -10.95 -12.93 -7.48
N HIS A 320 -9.89 -12.77 -6.70
CA HIS A 320 -9.47 -13.81 -5.76
C HIS A 320 -10.55 -14.08 -4.71
N HIS A 321 -11.11 -13.00 -4.16
CA HIS A 321 -12.09 -13.06 -3.08
C HIS A 321 -13.38 -13.77 -3.49
N VAL A 322 -13.89 -13.45 -4.68
CA VAL A 322 -15.11 -14.07 -5.20
C VAL A 322 -14.93 -15.56 -5.52
N ASN A 323 -13.71 -15.97 -5.87
CA ASN A 323 -13.40 -17.36 -6.25
C ASN A 323 -13.08 -18.26 -5.05
N THR A 324 -12.67 -17.70 -3.90
CA THR A 324 -12.17 -18.49 -2.77
C THR A 324 -13.10 -18.60 -1.57
N THR A 325 -14.02 -17.66 -1.37
CA THR A 325 -14.80 -17.57 -0.12
C THR A 325 -16.04 -18.47 -0.05
N GLY A 326 -16.38 -19.19 -1.12
CA GLY A 326 -17.61 -19.98 -1.20
C GLY A 326 -18.90 -19.14 -1.15
N ARG A 327 -18.79 -17.81 -1.02
CA ARG A 327 -19.88 -16.82 -0.93
C ARG A 327 -19.95 -15.93 -2.17
N ALA A 328 -19.74 -16.57 -3.32
CA ALA A 328 -19.67 -15.91 -4.61
C ALA A 328 -20.95 -15.10 -4.91
N TYR A 329 -22.13 -15.60 -4.51
CA TYR A 329 -23.40 -14.94 -4.73
C TYR A 329 -23.53 -13.63 -3.93
N GLU A 330 -23.20 -13.66 -2.64
CA GLU A 330 -23.24 -12.48 -1.76
C GLU A 330 -22.24 -11.43 -2.23
N CYS A 331 -21.04 -11.86 -2.61
CA CYS A 331 -20.02 -10.99 -3.17
C CYS A 331 -20.50 -10.34 -4.48
N ALA A 332 -21.12 -11.11 -5.37
CA ALA A 332 -21.69 -10.60 -6.60
C ALA A 332 -22.81 -9.59 -6.30
N ILE A 333 -23.69 -9.85 -5.33
CA ILE A 333 -24.74 -8.91 -4.92
C ILE A 333 -24.11 -7.61 -4.45
N GLN A 334 -23.06 -7.68 -3.63
CA GLN A 334 -22.39 -6.50 -3.11
C GLN A 334 -21.76 -5.67 -4.23
N LEU A 335 -21.07 -6.31 -5.17
CA LEU A 335 -20.53 -5.67 -6.37
C LEU A 335 -21.64 -5.01 -7.18
N ASN A 336 -22.74 -5.72 -7.41
CA ASN A 336 -23.87 -5.25 -8.20
C ASN A 336 -24.62 -4.10 -7.53
N ARG A 337 -24.71 -4.06 -6.20
CA ARG A 337 -25.28 -2.94 -5.45
C ARG A 337 -24.37 -1.71 -5.41
N GLY A 338 -23.07 -1.90 -5.66
CA GLY A 338 -22.10 -0.81 -5.73
C GLY A 338 -22.08 -0.10 -7.08
N THR A 339 -21.11 0.78 -7.26
CA THR A 339 -20.93 1.58 -8.49
C THR A 339 -20.01 0.92 -9.51
N ILE A 340 -19.51 -0.29 -9.24
CA ILE A 340 -18.42 -0.91 -10.02
C ILE A 340 -18.76 -1.10 -11.50
N ILE A 341 -20.00 -1.47 -11.83
CA ILE A 341 -20.43 -1.70 -13.22
C ILE A 341 -20.46 -0.38 -13.99
N ALA A 342 -21.04 0.65 -13.38
CA ALA A 342 -21.06 2.00 -13.95
C ALA A 342 -19.65 2.57 -14.10
N LEU A 343 -18.77 2.35 -13.11
CA LEU A 343 -17.37 2.75 -13.15
C LEU A 343 -16.61 2.09 -14.31
N LEU A 344 -16.76 0.76 -14.47
CA LEU A 344 -16.13 0.02 -15.55
C LEU A 344 -16.62 0.47 -16.93
N ALA A 345 -17.92 0.74 -17.07
CA ALA A 345 -18.46 1.24 -18.33
C ALA A 345 -18.01 2.65 -18.66
N ASN A 346 -18.00 3.56 -17.67
CA ASN A 346 -17.50 4.91 -17.86
C ASN A 346 -16.02 4.90 -18.23
N ALA A 347 -15.20 4.16 -17.48
CA ALA A 347 -13.79 4.04 -17.77
C ALA A 347 -13.57 3.43 -19.19
N SER A 348 -14.33 2.40 -19.57
CA SER A 348 -14.27 1.81 -20.92
C SER A 348 -14.59 2.84 -22.00
N SER A 349 -15.57 3.72 -21.76
CA SER A 349 -15.93 4.79 -22.70
C SER A 349 -14.91 5.90 -22.80
N THR A 350 -14.26 6.26 -21.69
CA THR A 350 -13.32 7.38 -21.63
C THR A 350 -11.97 7.03 -22.23
N CYS A 351 -11.46 5.82 -21.99
CA CYS A 351 -10.09 5.47 -22.38
C CYS A 351 -10.01 4.81 -23.77
N GLY A 352 -11.11 4.33 -24.34
CA GLY A 352 -11.11 3.69 -25.67
C GLY A 352 -10.06 2.57 -25.76
N SER A 353 -9.28 2.50 -26.84
CA SER A 353 -8.25 1.46 -27.02
C SER A 353 -6.94 1.69 -26.24
N SER A 354 -6.86 2.72 -25.39
CA SER A 354 -5.64 3.04 -24.63
C SER A 354 -5.48 2.20 -23.34
N TRP A 355 -6.42 1.28 -23.07
CA TRP A 355 -6.35 0.37 -21.94
C TRP A 355 -5.17 -0.60 -22.02
N ASP A 356 -4.55 -0.84 -20.87
CA ASP A 356 -3.69 -2.00 -20.68
C ASP A 356 -4.52 -3.29 -20.83
N ARG A 357 -4.00 -4.25 -21.60
CA ARG A 357 -4.68 -5.51 -21.90
C ARG A 357 -4.95 -6.36 -20.65
N ARG A 358 -4.10 -6.28 -19.62
CA ARG A 358 -4.26 -7.01 -18.36
C ARG A 358 -5.43 -6.46 -17.58
N PHE A 359 -5.55 -5.14 -17.48
CA PHE A 359 -6.76 -4.53 -16.91
C PHE A 359 -7.99 -5.02 -17.67
N ALA A 360 -7.93 -4.99 -19.00
CA ALA A 360 -9.07 -5.35 -19.81
C ALA A 360 -9.54 -6.79 -19.56
N ALA A 361 -8.59 -7.72 -19.53
CA ALA A 361 -8.85 -9.11 -19.18
C ALA A 361 -9.49 -9.25 -17.77
N ARG A 362 -8.93 -8.58 -16.75
CA ARG A 362 -9.43 -8.68 -15.36
C ARG A 362 -10.81 -8.06 -15.18
N SER A 363 -11.08 -6.91 -15.80
CA SER A 363 -12.40 -6.31 -15.77
C SER A 363 -13.44 -7.18 -16.49
N GLY A 364 -13.06 -7.80 -17.61
CA GLY A 364 -13.87 -8.79 -18.31
C GLY A 364 -14.20 -10.02 -17.47
N GLU A 365 -13.20 -10.59 -16.79
CA GLU A 365 -13.39 -11.71 -15.85
C GLU A 365 -14.41 -11.35 -14.75
N LEU A 366 -14.32 -10.15 -14.19
CA LEU A 366 -15.25 -9.68 -13.15
C LEU A 366 -16.67 -9.49 -13.69
N LEU A 367 -16.83 -8.91 -14.88
CA LEU A 367 -18.14 -8.73 -15.51
C LEU A 367 -18.78 -10.08 -15.89
N GLN A 368 -17.98 -11.03 -16.38
CA GLN A 368 -18.43 -12.40 -16.65
C GLN A 368 -18.86 -13.10 -15.38
N PHE A 369 -18.10 -12.94 -14.28
CA PHE A 369 -18.47 -13.45 -12.97
C PHE A 369 -19.83 -12.92 -12.50
N ILE A 370 -20.03 -11.60 -12.54
CA ILE A 370 -21.32 -10.94 -12.24
C ILE A 370 -22.43 -11.49 -13.15
N GLY A 371 -22.14 -11.65 -14.44
CA GLY A 371 -23.07 -12.17 -15.45
C GLY A 371 -23.59 -13.58 -15.19
N LYS A 372 -22.86 -14.42 -14.46
CA LYS A 372 -23.31 -15.78 -14.09
C LYS A 372 -24.56 -15.75 -13.20
N PHE A 373 -24.73 -14.70 -12.40
CA PHE A 373 -25.81 -14.58 -11.43
C PHE A 373 -27.06 -13.89 -11.97
N THR A 374 -27.10 -13.48 -13.25
CA THR A 374 -28.29 -12.87 -13.87
C THR A 374 -29.48 -13.82 -13.98
N ILE A 375 -29.26 -15.12 -13.79
CA ILE A 375 -30.32 -16.11 -13.71
C ILE A 375 -31.22 -15.92 -12.48
N TYR A 376 -30.69 -15.31 -11.40
CA TYR A 376 -31.43 -15.08 -10.17
C TYR A 376 -32.21 -13.76 -10.26
N LYS A 377 -33.54 -13.83 -10.20
CA LYS A 377 -34.45 -12.68 -10.39
C LYS A 377 -34.10 -11.46 -9.53
N THR A 378 -33.79 -11.66 -8.25
CA THR A 378 -33.41 -10.57 -7.33
C THR A 378 -32.12 -9.88 -7.78
N PHE A 379 -31.12 -10.66 -8.19
CA PHE A 379 -29.85 -10.15 -8.69
C PHE A 379 -30.05 -9.40 -10.00
N PHE A 380 -30.80 -10.00 -10.92
CA PHE A 380 -31.15 -9.44 -12.22
C PHE A 380 -31.80 -8.06 -12.08
N ARG A 381 -32.77 -7.90 -11.17
CA ARG A 381 -33.43 -6.61 -10.96
C ARG A 381 -32.45 -5.51 -10.52
N ILE A 382 -31.58 -5.82 -9.56
CA ILE A 382 -30.53 -4.89 -9.10
C ILE A 382 -29.59 -4.54 -10.27
N LEU A 383 -29.22 -5.53 -11.08
CA LEU A 383 -28.33 -5.29 -12.22
C LEU A 383 -29.00 -4.40 -13.28
N GLN A 384 -30.28 -4.64 -13.55
CA GLN A 384 -31.06 -3.84 -14.49
C GLN A 384 -31.19 -2.38 -14.04
N GLU A 385 -31.35 -2.14 -12.73
CA GLU A 385 -31.38 -0.79 -12.14
C GLU A 385 -30.02 -0.06 -12.30
N ASN A 386 -28.91 -0.78 -12.21
CA ASN A 386 -27.56 -0.21 -12.34
C ASN A 386 -27.11 0.01 -13.79
N ILE A 387 -27.62 -0.77 -14.74
CA ILE A 387 -27.36 -0.53 -16.17
C ILE A 387 -28.27 0.62 -16.62
N SER A 388 -27.76 1.85 -16.42
CA SER A 388 -28.48 3.06 -16.79
C SER A 388 -28.79 3.13 -18.31
N PRO A 389 -29.79 3.92 -18.73
CA PRO A 389 -30.02 4.22 -20.14
C PRO A 389 -28.77 4.79 -20.83
N GLY A 390 -27.94 5.56 -20.11
CA GLY A 390 -26.64 6.05 -20.59
C GLY A 390 -25.69 4.91 -20.99
N MET A 391 -25.64 3.84 -20.19
CA MET A 391 -24.84 2.65 -20.51
C MET A 391 -25.35 1.92 -21.75
N ARG A 392 -26.66 1.89 -21.98
CA ARG A 392 -27.28 1.32 -23.19
C ARG A 392 -26.97 2.15 -24.44
N ILE A 393 -26.92 3.47 -24.31
CA ILE A 393 -26.50 4.38 -25.38
C ILE A 393 -25.01 4.22 -25.70
N THR A 394 -24.14 4.10 -24.68
CA THR A 394 -22.73 3.75 -24.92
C THR A 394 -22.55 2.34 -25.45
N SER A 395 -23.45 1.39 -25.16
CA SER A 395 -23.36 0.01 -25.68
C SER A 395 -23.43 -0.05 -27.20
N SER A 396 -24.22 0.79 -27.86
CA SER A 396 -24.24 0.83 -29.33
C SER A 396 -22.90 1.30 -29.90
N LYS A 397 -22.24 2.27 -29.24
CA LYS A 397 -20.87 2.70 -29.56
C LYS A 397 -19.85 1.60 -29.23
N PHE A 398 -20.06 0.86 -28.13
CA PHE A 398 -19.20 -0.24 -27.72
C PHE A 398 -19.26 -1.43 -28.68
N ARG A 399 -20.41 -1.73 -29.29
CA ARG A 399 -20.53 -2.80 -30.31
C ARG A 399 -19.69 -2.52 -31.55
N ALA A 400 -19.51 -1.25 -31.92
CA ALA A 400 -18.64 -0.85 -33.01
C ALA A 400 -17.15 -0.84 -32.60
N SER A 401 -16.85 -0.90 -31.30
CA SER A 401 -15.49 -0.89 -30.79
C SER A 401 -14.83 -2.26 -30.90
N LYS A 402 -13.57 -2.27 -31.32
CA LYS A 402 -12.70 -3.45 -31.25
C LYS A 402 -12.06 -3.63 -29.86
N ASP A 403 -12.32 -2.70 -28.94
CA ASP A 403 -11.79 -2.74 -27.59
C ASP A 403 -12.43 -3.89 -26.77
N PRO A 404 -11.62 -4.78 -26.15
CA PRO A 404 -12.14 -5.91 -25.38
C PRO A 404 -13.07 -5.51 -24.23
N ASN A 405 -12.83 -4.40 -23.53
CA ASN A 405 -13.68 -3.98 -22.40
C ASN A 405 -15.03 -3.49 -22.87
N CYS A 406 -15.04 -2.71 -23.96
CA CYS A 406 -16.27 -2.29 -24.61
C CYS A 406 -17.13 -3.51 -24.99
N GLN A 407 -16.49 -4.57 -25.50
CA GLN A 407 -17.18 -5.83 -25.82
C GLN A 407 -17.72 -6.54 -24.57
N GLN A 408 -16.97 -6.59 -23.47
CA GLN A 408 -17.44 -7.22 -22.22
C GLN A 408 -18.59 -6.45 -21.57
N VAL A 409 -18.54 -5.11 -21.56
CA VAL A 409 -19.66 -4.28 -21.10
C VAL A 409 -20.87 -4.49 -22.00
N SER A 410 -20.70 -4.50 -23.33
CA SER A 410 -21.79 -4.78 -24.25
C SER A 410 -22.36 -6.19 -24.08
N TRP A 411 -21.53 -7.19 -23.78
CA TRP A 411 -21.97 -8.55 -23.49
C TRP A 411 -22.87 -8.59 -22.26
N LEU A 412 -22.48 -7.90 -21.17
CA LEU A 412 -23.28 -7.85 -19.95
C LEU A 412 -24.63 -7.17 -20.19
N VAL A 413 -24.65 -6.06 -20.95
CA VAL A 413 -25.89 -5.36 -21.33
C VAL A 413 -26.81 -6.26 -22.16
N ASN A 414 -26.27 -6.93 -23.18
CA ASN A 414 -27.04 -7.85 -24.03
C ASN A 414 -27.64 -8.99 -23.20
N ARG A 415 -26.84 -9.57 -22.31
CA ARG A 415 -27.29 -10.65 -21.42
C ARG A 415 -28.43 -10.19 -20.52
N VAL A 416 -28.39 -8.96 -20.01
CA VAL A 416 -29.49 -8.39 -19.21
C VAL A 416 -30.74 -8.19 -20.08
N ASP A 417 -30.61 -7.71 -21.31
CA ASP A 417 -31.77 -7.55 -22.20
C ASP A 417 -32.38 -8.90 -22.62
N GLU A 418 -31.56 -9.95 -22.80
CA GLU A 418 -32.01 -11.31 -23.05
C GLU A 418 -32.83 -11.86 -21.86
N TRP A 419 -32.30 -11.75 -20.64
CA TRP A 419 -33.02 -12.16 -19.45
C TRP A 419 -34.29 -11.34 -19.20
N ALA A 420 -34.28 -10.04 -19.50
CA ALA A 420 -35.48 -9.19 -19.43
C ALA A 420 -36.60 -9.72 -20.32
N LYS A 421 -36.27 -10.15 -21.55
CA LYS A 421 -37.24 -10.75 -22.48
C LYS A 421 -37.79 -12.07 -21.95
N ILE A 422 -36.92 -12.94 -21.43
CA ILE A 422 -37.33 -14.24 -20.85
C ILE A 422 -38.26 -14.03 -19.65
N TRP A 423 -37.95 -13.09 -18.75
CA TRP A 423 -38.79 -12.78 -17.59
C TRP A 423 -40.08 -12.04 -17.95
N GLY A 424 -40.09 -11.29 -19.06
CA GLY A 424 -41.25 -10.55 -19.55
C GLY A 424 -42.23 -11.39 -20.38
N THR A 425 -41.79 -12.53 -20.93
CA THR A 425 -42.72 -13.48 -21.57
C THR A 425 -43.53 -14.18 -20.48
N GLU A 426 -44.83 -13.88 -20.39
CA GLU A 426 -45.83 -14.38 -19.42
C GLU A 426 -45.99 -15.91 -19.31
N ARG A 427 -45.14 -16.72 -19.94
CA ARG A 427 -45.21 -18.16 -19.77
C ARG A 427 -44.48 -18.54 -18.49
N HIS A 428 -45.20 -19.20 -17.59
CA HIS A 428 -44.69 -19.95 -16.44
C HIS A 428 -43.70 -21.03 -16.89
N PHE A 429 -42.53 -20.65 -17.38
CA PHE A 429 -41.36 -21.48 -17.28
C PHE A 429 -41.00 -21.43 -15.79
N ALA A 430 -41.58 -22.34 -15.02
CA ALA A 430 -40.94 -22.78 -13.81
C ALA A 430 -39.53 -23.17 -14.24
N LEU A 431 -38.56 -22.31 -13.95
CA LEU A 431 -37.16 -22.71 -13.96
C LEU A 431 -37.10 -23.80 -12.91
N ASP A 432 -37.22 -25.04 -13.36
CA ASP A 432 -37.19 -26.23 -12.54
C ASP A 432 -35.76 -26.33 -11.99
N CYS A 433 -35.52 -25.59 -10.91
CA CYS A 433 -34.26 -25.52 -10.21
C CYS A 433 -34.10 -26.79 -9.37
N GLY A 434 -34.07 -27.95 -10.04
CA GLY A 434 -33.68 -29.25 -9.49
C GLY A 434 -34.43 -29.70 -8.24
N ASN A 435 -35.60 -29.10 -7.94
CA ASN A 435 -36.35 -29.44 -6.74
C ASN A 435 -37.41 -30.48 -7.13
N THR A 436 -37.08 -31.75 -6.95
CA THR A 436 -37.90 -32.93 -7.30
C THR A 436 -39.29 -32.97 -6.61
N GLN A 437 -39.66 -31.95 -5.84
CA GLN A 437 -40.92 -31.87 -5.11
C GLN A 437 -41.96 -30.94 -5.73
N VAL A 438 -41.70 -30.29 -6.88
CA VAL A 438 -42.78 -29.58 -7.59
C VAL A 438 -43.60 -30.61 -8.38
N ARG A 439 -44.56 -31.24 -7.68
CA ARG A 439 -45.65 -31.97 -8.35
C ARG A 439 -46.46 -30.97 -9.18
N GLY A 440 -46.14 -30.89 -10.47
CA GLY A 440 -47.03 -30.28 -11.44
C GLY A 440 -48.41 -30.96 -11.42
N PRO A 441 -49.49 -30.24 -11.77
CA PRO A 441 -50.81 -30.82 -11.90
C PRO A 441 -50.77 -31.93 -12.95
N LYS A 442 -51.36 -33.08 -12.63
CA LYS A 442 -51.40 -34.31 -13.44
C LYS A 442 -51.76 -34.00 -14.91
N CYS A 443 -50.76 -33.95 -15.79
CA CYS A 443 -51.00 -34.09 -17.23
C CYS A 443 -51.27 -35.57 -17.53
N ALA A 444 -52.34 -35.80 -18.31
CA ALA A 444 -52.76 -37.12 -18.75
C ALA A 444 -51.68 -37.83 -19.59
N PRO A 445 -51.65 -39.17 -19.60
CA PRO A 445 -50.61 -39.93 -20.26
C PRO A 445 -50.91 -40.03 -21.77
N SER A 446 -50.16 -39.32 -22.60
CA SER A 446 -49.98 -39.72 -23.98
C SER A 446 -48.61 -39.29 -24.51
N GLU A 447 -47.92 -40.29 -25.07
CA GLU A 447 -46.77 -40.19 -25.97
C GLU A 447 -45.38 -39.97 -25.33
N THR A 448 -44.73 -41.12 -25.17
CA THR A 448 -43.29 -41.35 -25.10
C THR A 448 -42.47 -40.44 -26.01
N LEU A 449 -41.71 -39.53 -25.39
CA LEU A 449 -40.54 -38.90 -25.99
C LEU A 449 -39.30 -39.33 -25.21
N LYS A 450 -38.41 -40.06 -25.90
CA LYS A 450 -37.10 -40.51 -25.41
C LYS A 450 -36.26 -39.30 -24.99
N CYS A 451 -36.03 -39.13 -23.70
CA CYS A 451 -34.96 -38.28 -23.20
C CYS A 451 -33.63 -39.04 -23.31
N ALA A 452 -32.76 -38.58 -24.22
CA ALA A 452 -31.37 -38.98 -24.23
C ALA A 452 -30.64 -38.29 -23.06
N ALA A 453 -30.17 -39.10 -22.12
CA ALA A 453 -29.26 -38.66 -21.07
C ALA A 453 -27.89 -38.34 -21.70
N VAL A 454 -27.46 -37.07 -21.60
CA VAL A 454 -26.06 -36.72 -21.82
C VAL A 454 -25.38 -36.74 -20.45
N HIS A 455 -24.54 -37.77 -20.26
CA HIS A 455 -23.60 -37.86 -19.16
C HIS A 455 -22.61 -36.68 -19.21
N SER A 456 -22.52 -35.90 -18.13
CA SER A 456 -21.37 -35.05 -17.88
C SER A 456 -20.26 -35.90 -17.25
N VAL A 457 -19.14 -36.00 -17.95
CA VAL A 457 -17.86 -36.45 -17.42
C VAL A 457 -17.29 -35.37 -16.49
N ARG A 458 -16.58 -35.83 -15.45
CA ARG A 458 -15.97 -35.07 -14.35
C ARG A 458 -15.05 -33.95 -14.75
#